data_AF-A0A1A2SG16-F1
#
_entry.id   AF-A0A1A2SG16-F1
#
_cell.length_a   1.000
_cell.length_b   1.000
_cell.length_c   1.000
_cell.angle_alpha   90.00
_cell.angle_beta   90.00
_cell.angle_gamma   90.00
#
_symmetry.space_group_name_H-M   'P 1'
#
loop_
_entity.id
_entity.type
_entity.pdbx_description
1 polymer ?
#
loop_
_entity_poly.entity_id
_entity_poly.type
_entity_poly.pdbx_seq_one_letter_code
_entity_poly.pdbx_strand_id
1 'polypeptide(L)'
;MSTRQAPGVGNRPGWVLWWSLAWLVAAAGLSYAAWQLFGHTPYRIDIDVYQMGAKAWMDGHPLYRGEVLFHTPIVDLPFTYPPLAAILFCPFAWMHMPTASVAITALTLVLLVVSTVMVLTRLDVWSTSSALRGPAWLRRWWLAIVATAAASIWLEPISSNFAFGQINVVLMTLVIADCAPRRTAWPRGLLLGLGMALKLTPAVFLLYFLLRRDYRAALTAVASFVGATLLGFVLAWNDSWEYWTHTVHHTDRIGSASLNTDQNIAGALARLGLGEQGRSLLWVAASLLVLALTVWAMRRALRADEPMLALVCVALFGLDVSPVSWSHHWVWVLPTVLVTGILGWRRRNAGLMVVSAVGVALMRWSPIDLLPKHHEASAAWWRQLAGMSYVWWALAVIVTVGVAVTARGVARDTAPQQLTPVTAAG
;
A
#
# COMPACT_ATOMS: atom_id res chain seq x y z
N MET A 1 36.19 -30.93 30.93
CA MET A 1 37.39 -30.08 30.81
C MET A 1 37.59 -29.77 29.33
N SER A 2 37.12 -28.59 28.89
CA SER A 2 37.93 -27.50 28.29
C SER A 2 38.62 -27.93 26.99
N THR A 3 38.26 -27.41 25.81
CA THR A 3 38.40 -26.00 25.47
C THR A 3 37.28 -25.47 24.55
N ARG A 4 36.70 -24.36 24.98
CA ARG A 4 35.96 -23.41 24.14
C ARG A 4 36.90 -22.92 23.03
N GLN A 5 36.67 -23.29 21.79
CA GLN A 5 37.03 -22.41 20.68
C GLN A 5 35.84 -21.51 20.40
N ALA A 6 35.89 -20.30 20.96
CA ALA A 6 35.08 -19.20 20.48
C ALA A 6 35.39 -19.01 18.99
N PRO A 7 34.39 -18.91 18.09
CA PRO A 7 34.66 -18.46 16.74
C PRO A 7 35.28 -17.07 16.87
N GLY A 8 36.52 -16.93 16.40
CA GLY A 8 37.24 -15.67 16.39
C GLY A 8 36.33 -14.58 15.84
N VAL A 9 36.06 -13.57 16.67
CA VAL A 9 35.50 -12.31 16.20
C VAL A 9 36.51 -11.81 15.18
N GLY A 10 36.15 -11.89 13.90
CA GLY A 10 36.89 -11.25 12.82
C GLY A 10 36.86 -9.75 13.04
N ASN A 11 37.77 -9.26 13.88
CA ASN A 11 38.07 -7.86 14.10
C ASN A 11 38.75 -7.33 12.84
N ARG A 12 37.96 -7.09 11.79
CA ARG A 12 38.37 -6.19 10.72
C ARG A 12 37.80 -4.82 11.11
N PRO A 13 38.59 -3.92 11.73
CA PRO A 13 38.12 -2.60 12.17
C PRO A 13 37.39 -1.81 11.07
N GLY A 14 37.70 -2.08 9.79
CA GLY A 14 36.95 -1.54 8.65
C GLY A 14 35.46 -1.90 8.65
N TRP A 15 35.06 -3.11 9.05
CA TRP A 15 33.64 -3.50 9.08
C TRP A 15 32.86 -2.79 10.18
N VAL A 16 33.49 -2.55 11.34
CA VAL A 16 32.89 -1.76 12.42
C VAL A 16 32.71 -0.31 11.96
N LEU A 17 33.71 0.26 11.28
CA LEU A 17 33.64 1.61 10.72
C LEU A 17 32.52 1.75 9.67
N TRP A 18 32.38 0.77 8.77
CA TRP A 18 31.29 0.74 7.78
C TRP A 18 29.92 0.65 8.44
N TRP A 19 29.76 -0.18 9.47
CA TRP A 19 28.51 -0.24 10.22
C TRP A 19 28.23 1.08 10.93
N SER A 20 29.20 1.64 11.66
CA SER A 20 29.05 2.93 12.33
C SER A 20 28.68 4.05 11.36
N LEU A 21 29.27 4.08 10.17
CA LEU A 21 28.90 5.02 9.11
C LEU A 21 27.47 4.80 8.63
N ALA A 22 27.06 3.55 8.38
CA ALA A 22 25.68 3.25 8.02
C ALA A 22 24.67 3.66 9.12
N TRP A 23 25.04 3.49 10.39
CA TRP A 23 24.25 3.94 11.54
C TRP A 23 24.15 5.47 11.60
N LEU A 24 25.25 6.19 11.36
CA LEU A 24 25.25 7.64 11.33
C LEU A 24 24.40 8.19 10.18
N VAL A 25 24.52 7.60 8.98
CA VAL A 25 23.69 7.98 7.82
C VAL A 25 22.21 7.70 8.07
N ALA A 26 21.89 6.54 8.66
CA ALA A 26 20.53 6.21 9.05
C ALA A 26 19.97 7.19 10.10
N ALA A 27 20.75 7.50 11.14
CA ALA A 27 20.36 8.46 12.16
C ALA A 27 20.16 9.86 11.57
N ALA A 28 21.06 10.33 10.70
CA ALA A 28 20.92 11.62 10.02
C ALA A 28 19.68 11.66 9.13
N GLY A 29 19.43 10.60 8.35
CA GLY A 29 18.24 10.48 7.51
C GLY A 29 16.94 10.47 8.32
N LEU A 30 16.95 9.81 9.48
CA LEU A 30 15.82 9.79 10.40
C LEU A 30 15.57 11.15 11.04
N SER A 31 16.62 11.81 11.53
CA SER A 31 16.51 13.16 12.08
C SER A 31 16.01 14.14 11.04
N TYR A 32 16.48 14.03 9.79
CA TYR A 32 15.99 14.85 8.69
C TYR A 32 14.52 14.56 8.35
N ALA A 33 14.13 13.27 8.27
CA ALA A 33 12.73 12.91 8.06
C ALA A 33 11.84 13.42 9.20
N ALA A 34 12.27 13.28 10.45
CA ALA A 34 11.54 13.80 11.61
C ALA A 34 11.41 15.33 11.56
N TRP A 35 12.49 16.04 11.22
CA TRP A 35 12.46 17.49 11.04
C TRP A 35 11.52 17.91 9.90
N GLN A 36 11.52 17.22 8.77
CA GLN A 36 10.60 17.51 7.67
C GLN A 36 9.13 17.26 8.04
N LEU A 37 8.87 16.19 8.80
CA LEU A 37 7.51 15.78 9.15
C LEU A 37 6.92 16.57 10.33
N PHE A 38 7.75 16.96 11.30
CA PHE A 38 7.30 17.55 12.57
C PHE A 38 7.90 18.93 12.87
N GLY A 39 8.90 19.38 12.13
CA GLY A 39 9.52 20.70 12.32
C GLY A 39 8.57 21.86 11.98
N HIS A 40 7.54 21.58 11.18
CA HIS A 40 6.46 22.51 10.85
C HIS A 40 5.12 21.76 10.85
N THR A 41 4.03 22.47 11.10
CA THR A 41 2.66 21.91 11.14
C THR A 41 1.84 22.46 9.97
N PRO A 42 2.03 21.94 8.75
CA PRO A 42 1.33 22.44 7.57
C PRO A 42 -0.17 22.14 7.65
N TYR A 43 -0.95 22.96 6.94
CA TYR A 43 -2.33 22.68 6.60
C TYR A 43 -2.41 21.39 5.75
N ARG A 44 -3.41 20.55 6.04
CA ARG A 44 -3.61 19.25 5.39
C ARG A 44 -5.02 19.14 4.85
N ILE A 45 -5.16 19.26 3.53
CA ILE A 45 -6.47 19.40 2.87
C ILE A 45 -7.41 18.21 3.14
N ASP A 46 -6.90 16.98 3.14
CA ASP A 46 -7.77 15.81 3.32
C ASP A 46 -8.22 15.65 4.77
N ILE A 47 -7.37 16.01 5.74
CA ILE A 47 -7.78 16.08 7.15
C ILE A 47 -8.90 17.09 7.34
N ASP A 48 -8.84 18.23 6.65
CA ASP A 48 -9.90 19.25 6.74
C ASP A 48 -11.23 18.69 6.25
N VAL A 49 -11.23 18.00 5.10
CA VAL A 49 -12.42 17.30 4.58
C VAL A 49 -12.91 16.23 5.57
N TYR A 50 -12.02 15.49 6.23
CA TYR A 50 -12.41 14.51 7.26
C TYR A 50 -13.04 15.16 8.48
N GLN A 51 -12.46 16.27 8.96
CA GLN A 51 -13.01 17.03 10.08
C GLN A 51 -14.37 17.62 9.73
N MET A 52 -14.52 18.20 8.54
CA MET A 52 -15.78 18.79 8.10
C MET A 52 -16.86 17.74 7.87
N GLY A 53 -16.54 16.58 7.27
CA GLY A 53 -17.48 15.47 7.14
C GLY A 53 -17.93 14.92 8.49
N ALA A 54 -17.00 14.75 9.43
CA ALA A 54 -17.34 14.34 10.79
C ALA A 54 -18.22 15.38 11.53
N LYS A 55 -17.92 16.67 11.39
CA LYS A 55 -18.75 17.76 11.95
C LYS A 55 -20.13 17.78 11.34
N ALA A 56 -20.24 17.68 10.02
CA ALA A 56 -21.52 17.60 9.33
C ALA A 56 -22.38 16.45 9.86
N TRP A 57 -21.79 15.26 10.05
CA TRP A 57 -22.51 14.14 10.67
C TRP A 57 -22.93 14.44 12.12
N MET A 58 -22.05 14.99 12.96
CA MET A 58 -22.37 15.34 14.36
C MET A 58 -23.48 16.40 14.47
N ASP A 59 -23.51 17.36 13.54
CA ASP A 59 -24.47 18.46 13.52
C ASP A 59 -25.79 18.09 12.79
N GLY A 60 -25.89 16.86 12.25
CA GLY A 60 -27.06 16.38 11.51
C GLY A 60 -27.21 16.96 10.10
N HIS A 61 -26.12 17.51 9.54
CA HIS A 61 -26.06 17.97 8.17
C HIS A 61 -25.79 16.83 7.18
N PRO A 62 -26.37 16.87 5.97
CA PRO A 62 -26.18 15.81 4.97
C PRO A 62 -24.73 15.76 4.48
N LEU A 63 -24.21 14.56 4.26
CA LEU A 63 -22.85 14.36 3.73
C LEU A 63 -22.78 14.42 2.19
N TYR A 64 -23.86 14.03 1.51
CA TYR A 64 -23.86 13.85 0.05
C TYR A 64 -25.04 14.52 -0.67
N ARG A 65 -26.18 14.71 0.01
CA ARG A 65 -27.42 15.18 -0.60
C ARG A 65 -27.29 16.61 -1.11
N GLY A 66 -27.53 16.83 -2.40
CA GLY A 66 -27.49 18.15 -3.03
C GLY A 66 -26.08 18.61 -3.42
N GLU A 67 -25.21 17.66 -3.78
CA GLU A 67 -23.82 17.94 -4.22
C GLU A 67 -23.03 18.75 -3.20
N VAL A 68 -23.13 18.37 -1.92
CA VAL A 68 -22.42 19.06 -0.83
C VAL A 68 -20.92 19.05 -1.09
N LEU A 69 -20.36 20.26 -1.16
CA LEU A 69 -18.92 20.50 -1.20
C LEU A 69 -18.47 21.12 0.11
N PHE A 70 -17.33 20.67 0.60
CA PHE A 70 -16.71 21.15 1.81
C PHE A 70 -15.66 22.19 1.46
N HIS A 71 -15.81 23.39 2.05
CA HIS A 71 -14.96 24.53 1.72
C HIS A 71 -13.57 24.38 2.32
N THR A 72 -12.54 24.38 1.47
CA THR A 72 -11.13 24.40 1.92
C THR A 72 -10.44 25.68 1.46
N PRO A 73 -9.30 26.08 2.06
CA PRO A 73 -8.54 27.25 1.62
C PRO A 73 -7.98 27.15 0.19
N ILE A 74 -8.03 25.98 -0.44
CA ILE A 74 -7.42 25.71 -1.75
C ILE A 74 -8.50 25.44 -2.80
N VAL A 75 -9.40 24.50 -2.52
CA VAL A 75 -10.46 24.06 -3.43
C VAL A 75 -11.58 23.36 -2.67
N ASP A 76 -12.83 23.57 -3.07
CA ASP A 76 -13.95 22.87 -2.45
C ASP A 76 -13.95 21.40 -2.89
N LEU A 77 -14.13 20.49 -1.92
CA LEU A 77 -14.05 19.05 -2.16
C LEU A 77 -15.27 18.30 -1.61
N PRO A 78 -15.79 17.30 -2.33
CA PRO A 78 -16.85 16.45 -1.79
C PRO A 78 -16.31 15.46 -0.76
N PHE A 79 -17.17 14.99 0.14
CA PHE A 79 -16.85 13.84 0.97
C PHE A 79 -17.04 12.55 0.17
N THR A 80 -15.96 11.77 0.01
CA THR A 80 -15.92 10.61 -0.91
C THR A 80 -15.96 9.24 -0.23
N TYR A 81 -15.89 9.20 1.10
CA TYR A 81 -15.84 7.98 1.88
C TYR A 81 -17.25 7.51 2.27
N PRO A 82 -17.46 6.20 2.56
CA PRO A 82 -18.69 5.71 3.16
C PRO A 82 -19.01 6.42 4.49
N PRO A 83 -20.29 6.49 4.91
CA PRO A 83 -20.70 7.25 6.09
C PRO A 83 -19.99 6.83 7.39
N LEU A 84 -19.68 5.54 7.54
CA LEU A 84 -18.94 5.04 8.71
C LEU A 84 -17.59 5.75 8.88
N ALA A 85 -16.95 6.17 7.80
CA ALA A 85 -15.69 6.89 7.86
C ALA A 85 -15.85 8.27 8.53
N ALA A 86 -16.94 9.00 8.26
CA ALA A 86 -17.21 10.29 8.92
C ALA A 86 -17.25 10.14 10.44
N ILE A 87 -17.85 9.05 10.92
CA ILE A 87 -17.95 8.72 12.34
C ILE A 87 -16.58 8.40 12.93
N LEU A 88 -15.76 7.59 12.23
CA LEU A 88 -14.40 7.31 12.67
C LEU A 88 -13.47 8.52 12.62
N PHE A 89 -13.84 9.57 11.89
CA PHE A 89 -13.12 10.84 11.84
C PHE A 89 -13.53 11.83 12.93
N CYS A 90 -14.59 11.56 13.72
CA CYS A 90 -14.99 12.40 14.85
C CYS A 90 -13.85 12.77 15.82
N PRO A 91 -12.92 11.86 16.20
CA PRO A 91 -11.79 12.24 17.03
C PRO A 91 -10.92 13.35 16.42
N PHE A 92 -10.76 13.37 15.09
CA PHE A 92 -10.06 14.46 14.42
C PHE A 92 -10.89 15.74 14.42
N ALA A 93 -12.21 15.69 14.29
CA ALA A 93 -13.08 16.87 14.30
C ALA A 93 -12.99 17.69 15.60
N TRP A 94 -12.70 17.05 16.73
CA TRP A 94 -12.48 17.71 18.01
C TRP A 94 -11.09 18.37 18.15
N MET A 95 -10.16 18.04 17.26
CA MET A 95 -8.82 18.63 17.25
C MET A 95 -8.80 19.89 16.39
N HIS A 96 -8.04 20.89 16.82
CA HIS A 96 -7.69 21.99 15.91
C HIS A 96 -6.68 21.50 14.85
N MET A 97 -6.66 22.16 13.69
CA MET A 97 -5.92 21.73 12.50
C MET A 97 -4.43 21.38 12.76
N PRO A 98 -3.64 22.19 13.51
CA PRO A 98 -2.27 21.80 13.87
C PRO A 98 -2.15 20.47 14.62
N THR A 99 -3.03 20.21 15.60
CA THR A 99 -3.00 18.96 16.38
C THR A 99 -3.44 17.77 15.54
N ALA A 100 -4.48 17.94 14.71
CA ALA A 100 -4.90 16.92 13.76
C ALA A 100 -3.78 16.59 12.75
N SER A 101 -3.08 17.62 12.26
CA SER A 101 -1.94 17.49 11.34
C SER A 101 -0.79 16.68 11.97
N VAL A 102 -0.41 16.96 13.22
CA VAL A 102 0.60 16.17 13.94
C VAL A 102 0.12 14.75 14.18
N ALA A 103 -1.13 14.58 14.63
CA ALA A 103 -1.71 13.26 14.93
C ALA A 103 -1.73 12.33 13.71
N ILE A 104 -2.21 12.81 12.56
CA ILE A 104 -2.23 11.98 11.34
C ILE A 104 -0.81 11.70 10.83
N THR A 105 0.12 12.65 10.98
CA THR A 105 1.51 12.46 10.57
C THR A 105 2.17 11.36 11.40
N ALA A 106 1.99 11.42 12.71
CA ALA A 106 2.49 10.40 13.63
C ALA A 106 1.84 9.03 13.35
N LEU A 107 0.51 9.00 13.15
CA LEU A 107 -0.21 7.77 12.82
C LEU A 107 0.30 7.16 11.51
N THR A 108 0.42 7.96 10.46
CA THR A 108 0.92 7.55 9.14
C THR A 108 2.34 7.00 9.25
N LEU A 109 3.23 7.70 9.96
CA LEU A 109 4.62 7.26 10.15
C LEU A 109 4.70 5.93 10.90
N VAL A 110 3.98 5.80 12.01
CA VAL A 110 3.96 4.57 12.83
C VAL A 110 3.43 3.39 12.00
N LEU A 111 2.30 3.57 11.31
CA LEU A 111 1.70 2.50 10.51
C LEU A 111 2.56 2.13 9.30
N LEU A 112 3.25 3.10 8.69
CA LEU A 112 4.19 2.83 7.60
C LEU A 112 5.38 1.99 8.08
N VAL A 113 5.95 2.30 9.26
CA VAL A 113 6.99 1.48 9.88
C VAL A 113 6.45 0.08 10.23
N VAL A 114 5.29 -0.01 10.89
CA VAL A 114 4.68 -1.29 11.30
C VAL A 114 4.40 -2.19 10.10
N SER A 115 3.79 -1.64 9.05
CA SER A 115 3.51 -2.37 7.81
C SER A 115 4.80 -2.86 7.14
N THR A 116 5.85 -2.04 7.14
CA THR A 116 7.18 -2.41 6.63
C THR A 116 7.80 -3.53 7.47
N VAL A 117 7.72 -3.48 8.80
CA VAL A 117 8.16 -4.58 9.68
C VAL A 117 7.41 -5.88 9.37
N MET A 118 6.10 -5.81 9.12
CA MET A 118 5.30 -6.98 8.73
C MET A 118 5.78 -7.59 7.41
N VAL A 119 6.05 -6.76 6.40
CA VAL A 119 6.59 -7.20 5.11
C VAL A 119 7.97 -7.84 5.28
N LEU A 120 8.91 -7.16 5.96
CA LEU A 120 10.26 -7.67 6.22
C LEU A 120 10.23 -8.97 7.04
N THR A 121 9.28 -9.07 7.97
CA THR A 121 9.06 -10.28 8.77
C THR A 121 8.53 -11.42 7.92
N ARG A 122 7.56 -11.17 7.04
CA ARG A 122 7.01 -12.20 6.15
C ARG A 122 8.04 -12.72 5.15
N LEU A 123 8.96 -11.86 4.72
CA LEU A 123 10.09 -12.20 3.86
C LEU A 123 11.28 -12.81 4.62
N ASP A 124 11.18 -13.02 5.94
CA ASP A 124 12.27 -13.53 6.79
C ASP A 124 13.59 -12.74 6.59
N VAL A 125 13.51 -11.41 6.50
CA VAL A 125 14.70 -10.56 6.34
C VAL A 125 15.54 -10.58 7.60
N TRP A 126 16.85 -10.74 7.43
CA TRP A 126 17.86 -10.64 8.48
C TRP A 126 17.56 -11.49 9.73
N SER A 127 17.07 -12.72 9.55
CA SER A 127 16.75 -13.64 10.65
C SER A 127 17.98 -14.04 11.45
N THR A 128 19.12 -14.24 10.79
CA THR A 128 20.42 -14.54 11.41
C THR A 128 21.47 -13.52 10.97
N SER A 129 22.45 -13.25 11.83
CA SER A 129 23.54 -12.30 11.55
C SER A 129 24.76 -12.66 12.38
N SER A 130 25.90 -12.88 11.74
CA SER A 130 27.20 -13.02 12.42
C SER A 130 27.83 -11.67 12.78
N ALA A 131 27.53 -10.63 12.00
CA ALA A 131 28.10 -9.28 12.15
C ALA A 131 27.38 -8.42 13.20
N LEU A 132 26.06 -8.52 13.30
CA LEU A 132 25.23 -7.77 14.25
C LEU A 132 24.43 -8.75 15.11
N ARG A 133 25.04 -9.15 16.24
CA ARG A 133 24.40 -9.99 17.26
C ARG A 133 23.20 -9.25 17.85
N GLY A 134 22.08 -9.96 17.99
CA GLY A 134 20.85 -9.41 18.56
C GLY A 134 19.58 -10.12 18.05
N PRO A 135 18.41 -9.78 18.59
CA PRO A 135 17.15 -10.34 18.13
C PRO A 135 16.81 -9.91 16.69
N ALA A 136 16.26 -10.83 15.89
CA ALA A 136 15.86 -10.53 14.51
C ALA A 136 14.78 -9.44 14.41
N TRP A 137 13.89 -9.36 15.39
CA TRP A 137 12.84 -8.34 15.42
C TRP A 137 13.45 -6.93 15.46
N LEU A 138 14.45 -6.69 16.32
CA LEU A 138 15.09 -5.37 16.46
C LEU A 138 15.76 -4.92 15.15
N ARG A 139 16.46 -5.84 14.47
CA ARG A 139 17.07 -5.56 13.16
C ARG A 139 16.04 -5.20 12.09
N ARG A 140 14.88 -5.86 12.09
CA ARG A 140 13.78 -5.58 11.15
C ARG A 140 13.11 -4.25 11.44
N TRP A 141 12.90 -3.91 12.71
CA TRP A 141 12.43 -2.59 13.12
C TRP A 141 13.37 -1.49 12.64
N TRP A 142 14.67 -1.69 12.84
CA TRP A 142 15.65 -0.72 12.37
C TRP A 142 15.63 -0.55 10.84
N LEU A 143 15.65 -1.66 10.08
CA LEU A 143 15.53 -1.60 8.62
C LEU A 143 14.23 -0.94 8.16
N ALA A 144 13.12 -1.24 8.84
CA ALA A 144 11.82 -0.64 8.51
C ALA A 144 11.82 0.87 8.75
N ILE A 145 12.42 1.31 9.85
CA ILE A 145 12.58 2.73 10.19
C ILE A 145 13.42 3.43 9.11
N VAL A 146 14.57 2.86 8.71
CA VAL A 146 15.43 3.43 7.65
C VAL A 146 14.72 3.46 6.29
N ALA A 147 14.07 2.36 5.91
CA ALA A 147 13.34 2.28 4.64
C ALA A 147 12.17 3.26 4.61
N THR A 148 11.45 3.41 5.73
CA THR A 148 10.34 4.35 5.86
C THR A 148 10.83 5.79 5.79
N ALA A 149 11.91 6.14 6.48
CA ALA A 149 12.48 7.49 6.42
C ALA A 149 12.90 7.86 4.99
N ALA A 150 13.63 6.97 4.32
CA ALA A 150 14.01 7.16 2.92
C ALA A 150 12.78 7.30 2.01
N ALA A 151 11.76 6.45 2.20
CA ALA A 151 10.52 6.50 1.44
C ALA A 151 9.75 7.82 1.63
N SER A 152 9.66 8.32 2.87
CA SER A 152 9.00 9.59 3.18
C SER A 152 9.69 10.80 2.55
N ILE A 153 11.01 10.73 2.34
CA ILE A 153 11.78 11.83 1.73
C ILE A 153 11.75 11.74 0.19
N TRP A 154 11.80 10.52 -0.36
CA TRP A 154 12.13 10.32 -1.77
C TRP A 154 11.01 9.79 -2.64
N LEU A 155 10.00 9.12 -2.10
CA LEU A 155 8.92 8.54 -2.91
C LEU A 155 7.71 9.47 -2.87
N GLU A 156 7.36 10.03 -4.04
CA GLU A 156 6.25 10.99 -4.17
C GLU A 156 4.95 10.49 -3.52
N PRO A 157 4.48 9.23 -3.72
CA PRO A 157 3.20 8.83 -3.13
C PRO A 157 3.21 8.84 -1.61
N ILE A 158 4.35 8.50 -1.00
CA ILE A 158 4.51 8.49 0.45
C ILE A 158 4.57 9.91 0.97
N SER A 159 5.39 10.77 0.36
CA SER A 159 5.48 12.20 0.70
C SER A 159 4.11 12.89 0.59
N SER A 160 3.37 12.62 -0.49
CA SER A 160 2.03 13.17 -0.72
C SER A 160 1.00 12.69 0.31
N ASN A 161 1.13 11.47 0.86
CA ASN A 161 0.27 11.04 1.98
C ASN A 161 0.50 11.87 3.23
N PHE A 162 1.77 12.16 3.54
CA PHE A 162 2.08 13.05 4.65
C PHE A 162 1.53 14.44 4.34
N ALA A 163 1.86 15.03 3.18
CA ALA A 163 1.42 16.36 2.77
C ALA A 163 -0.09 16.57 2.95
N PHE A 164 -0.91 15.67 2.41
CA PHE A 164 -2.37 15.83 2.46
C PHE A 164 -3.02 15.29 3.76
N GLY A 165 -2.32 14.44 4.52
CA GLY A 165 -2.89 13.77 5.71
C GLY A 165 -3.84 12.63 5.36
N GLN A 166 -3.44 11.79 4.41
CA GLN A 166 -4.27 10.73 3.83
C GLN A 166 -4.36 9.47 4.71
N ILE A 167 -5.49 8.76 4.59
CA ILE A 167 -5.71 7.49 5.30
C ILE A 167 -5.17 6.26 4.53
N ASN A 168 -4.60 6.43 3.34
CA ASN A 168 -4.27 5.28 2.49
C ASN A 168 -3.24 4.35 3.14
N VAL A 169 -2.31 4.88 3.95
CA VAL A 169 -1.38 4.06 4.74
C VAL A 169 -2.11 3.26 5.83
N VAL A 170 -3.19 3.80 6.42
CA VAL A 170 -4.05 3.06 7.35
C VAL A 170 -4.67 1.85 6.64
N LEU A 171 -5.30 2.07 5.49
CA LEU A 171 -5.95 1.03 4.70
C LEU A 171 -4.94 -0.03 4.22
N MET A 172 -3.78 0.40 3.70
CA MET A 172 -2.70 -0.49 3.31
C MET A 172 -2.22 -1.35 4.48
N THR A 173 -2.10 -0.76 5.68
CA THR A 173 -1.64 -1.47 6.87
C THR A 173 -2.65 -2.50 7.33
N LEU A 174 -3.96 -2.19 7.30
CA LEU A 174 -5.03 -3.16 7.58
C LEU A 174 -4.95 -4.37 6.64
N VAL A 175 -4.76 -4.13 5.33
CA VAL A 175 -4.62 -5.19 4.34
C VAL A 175 -3.36 -6.02 4.58
N ILE A 176 -2.21 -5.38 4.80
CA ILE A 176 -0.93 -6.08 5.07
C ILE A 176 -1.05 -6.90 6.36
N ALA A 177 -1.66 -6.36 7.41
CA ALA A 177 -1.84 -7.03 8.69
C ALA A 177 -2.70 -8.30 8.56
N ASP A 178 -3.69 -8.31 7.67
CA ASP A 178 -4.48 -9.50 7.37
C ASP A 178 -3.76 -10.51 6.45
N CYS A 179 -3.02 -10.01 5.46
CA CYS A 179 -2.52 -10.84 4.36
C CYS A 179 -1.09 -11.35 4.56
N ALA A 180 -0.21 -10.57 5.20
CA ALA A 180 1.21 -10.85 5.30
C ALA A 180 1.58 -11.79 6.47
N PRO A 181 1.10 -11.60 7.72
CA PRO A 181 1.44 -12.49 8.82
C PRO A 181 1.03 -13.95 8.59
N ARG A 182 1.92 -14.88 8.95
CA ARG A 182 1.65 -16.33 8.86
C ARG A 182 0.47 -16.74 9.76
N ARG A 183 0.37 -16.11 10.93
CA ARG A 183 -0.73 -16.24 11.90
C ARG A 183 -1.16 -14.84 12.33
N THR A 184 -2.46 -14.64 12.51
CA THR A 184 -3.07 -13.40 12.98
C THR A 184 -3.66 -13.63 14.38
N ALA A 185 -3.70 -12.59 15.21
CA ALA A 185 -4.37 -12.65 16.52
C ALA A 185 -5.90 -12.52 16.42
N TRP A 186 -6.38 -12.04 15.27
CA TRP A 186 -7.79 -11.89 14.91
C TRP A 186 -8.18 -12.88 13.80
N PRO A 187 -9.49 -13.10 13.54
CA PRO A 187 -9.95 -13.84 12.38
C PRO A 187 -9.45 -13.18 11.09
N ARG A 188 -8.59 -13.87 10.34
CA ARG A 188 -8.04 -13.36 9.07
C ARG A 188 -9.17 -12.93 8.15
N GLY A 189 -9.06 -11.72 7.60
CA GLY A 189 -10.10 -11.08 6.77
C GLY A 189 -10.89 -10.01 7.50
N LEU A 190 -10.87 -10.00 8.84
CA LEU A 190 -11.57 -8.99 9.64
C LEU A 190 -11.13 -7.56 9.27
N LEU A 191 -9.82 -7.30 9.21
CA LEU A 191 -9.27 -5.97 8.96
C LEU A 191 -9.47 -5.54 7.50
N LEU A 192 -9.42 -6.48 6.56
CA LEU A 192 -9.77 -6.24 5.16
C LEU A 192 -11.22 -5.76 5.05
N GLY A 193 -12.16 -6.45 5.71
CA GLY A 193 -13.57 -6.06 5.70
C GLY A 193 -13.82 -4.69 6.32
N LEU A 194 -13.14 -4.37 7.44
CA LEU A 194 -13.18 -3.02 8.03
C LEU A 194 -12.62 -1.98 7.06
N GLY A 195 -11.50 -2.28 6.40
CA GLY A 195 -10.92 -1.42 5.37
C GLY A 195 -11.90 -1.14 4.23
N MET A 196 -12.59 -2.17 3.72
CA MET A 196 -13.63 -2.05 2.70
C MET A 196 -14.80 -1.14 3.12
N ALA A 197 -15.18 -1.17 4.41
CA ALA A 197 -16.26 -0.34 4.94
C ALA A 197 -15.84 1.13 5.12
N LEU A 198 -14.54 1.39 5.24
CA LEU A 198 -13.98 2.75 5.33
C LEU A 198 -13.65 3.36 3.97
N LYS A 199 -13.30 2.55 2.98
CA LYS A 199 -13.10 2.94 1.59
C LYS A 199 -13.30 1.67 0.76
N LEU A 200 -14.02 1.72 -0.35
CA LEU A 200 -14.30 0.49 -1.11
C LEU A 200 -13.04 -0.11 -1.78
N THR A 201 -11.96 0.67 -1.92
CA THR A 201 -10.75 0.28 -2.66
C THR A 201 -10.09 -1.03 -2.21
N PRO A 202 -10.04 -1.42 -0.92
CA PRO A 202 -9.48 -2.70 -0.51
C PRO A 202 -10.29 -3.92 -0.98
N ALA A 203 -11.51 -3.77 -1.49
CA ALA A 203 -12.33 -4.89 -1.94
C ALA A 203 -11.63 -5.79 -2.99
N VAL A 204 -10.71 -5.21 -3.78
CA VAL A 204 -9.88 -5.96 -4.74
C VAL A 204 -9.07 -7.08 -4.08
N PHE A 205 -8.68 -6.94 -2.81
CA PHE A 205 -7.93 -7.97 -2.08
C PHE A 205 -8.76 -9.20 -1.70
N LEU A 206 -10.09 -9.19 -1.89
CA LEU A 206 -10.87 -10.44 -1.86
C LEU A 206 -10.34 -11.44 -2.90
N LEU A 207 -9.87 -10.96 -4.06
CA LEU A 207 -9.23 -11.78 -5.09
C LEU A 207 -8.01 -12.54 -4.54
N TYR A 208 -7.25 -11.94 -3.63
CA TYR A 208 -6.10 -12.59 -3.00
C TYR A 208 -6.51 -13.81 -2.17
N PHE A 209 -7.55 -13.70 -1.34
CA PHE A 209 -8.05 -14.85 -0.58
C PHE A 209 -8.70 -15.90 -1.49
N LEU A 210 -9.46 -15.49 -2.50
CA LEU A 210 -10.06 -16.40 -3.48
C LEU A 210 -9.01 -17.22 -4.23
N LEU A 211 -7.95 -16.58 -4.75
CA LEU A 211 -6.88 -17.28 -5.47
C LEU A 211 -5.99 -18.11 -4.55
N ARG A 212 -5.86 -17.72 -3.28
CA ARG A 212 -5.20 -18.53 -2.24
C ARG A 212 -6.07 -19.70 -1.76
N ARG A 213 -7.35 -19.75 -2.16
CA ARG A 213 -8.37 -20.70 -1.67
C ARG A 213 -8.63 -20.60 -0.16
N ASP A 214 -8.37 -19.44 0.42
CA ASP A 214 -8.69 -19.14 1.82
C ASP A 214 -10.12 -18.58 1.91
N TYR A 215 -11.10 -19.43 1.57
CA TYR A 215 -12.52 -19.02 1.51
C TYR A 215 -13.06 -18.58 2.87
N ARG A 216 -12.51 -19.12 3.96
CA ARG A 216 -12.84 -18.68 5.32
C ARG A 216 -12.43 -17.22 5.53
N ALA A 217 -11.22 -16.83 5.11
CA ALA A 217 -10.79 -15.44 5.21
C ALA A 217 -11.61 -14.52 4.30
N ALA A 218 -11.93 -14.96 3.08
CA ALA A 218 -12.80 -14.20 2.18
C ALA A 218 -14.19 -13.97 2.78
N LEU A 219 -14.81 -15.02 3.35
CA LEU A 219 -16.11 -14.90 4.02
C LEU A 219 -16.03 -14.01 5.27
N THR A 220 -14.96 -14.12 6.06
CA THR A 220 -14.72 -13.25 7.22
C THR A 220 -14.61 -11.78 6.79
N ALA A 221 -13.94 -11.50 5.68
CA ALA A 221 -13.84 -10.15 5.14
C ALA A 221 -15.19 -9.60 4.67
N VAL A 222 -15.98 -10.40 3.95
CA VAL A 222 -17.33 -10.01 3.53
C VAL A 222 -18.23 -9.80 4.75
N ALA A 223 -18.21 -10.69 5.74
CA ALA A 223 -19.01 -10.56 6.95
C ALA A 223 -18.61 -9.33 7.77
N SER A 224 -17.31 -9.06 7.91
CA SER A 224 -16.79 -7.85 8.57
C SER A 224 -17.22 -6.58 7.84
N PHE A 225 -17.11 -6.56 6.51
CA PHE A 225 -17.58 -5.45 5.68
C PHE A 225 -19.08 -5.21 5.85
N VAL A 226 -19.90 -6.26 5.73
CA VAL A 226 -21.36 -6.16 5.90
C VAL A 226 -21.70 -5.68 7.31
N GLY A 227 -21.09 -6.25 8.35
CA GLY A 227 -21.33 -5.83 9.73
C GLY A 227 -20.98 -4.36 9.99
N ALA A 228 -19.82 -3.90 9.49
CA ALA A 228 -19.40 -2.50 9.62
C ALA A 228 -20.29 -1.56 8.81
N THR A 229 -20.70 -1.93 7.59
CA THR A 229 -21.63 -1.16 6.77
C THR A 229 -23.01 -1.07 7.42
N LEU A 230 -23.53 -2.16 7.99
CA LEU A 230 -24.79 -2.16 8.76
C LEU A 230 -24.70 -1.25 9.99
N LEU A 231 -23.56 -1.22 10.68
CA LEU A 231 -23.32 -0.24 11.73
C LEU A 231 -23.38 1.20 11.18
N GLY A 232 -22.84 1.44 9.99
CA GLY A 232 -23.00 2.71 9.27
C GLY A 232 -24.47 3.07 9.03
N PHE A 233 -25.31 2.13 8.60
CA PHE A 233 -26.76 2.34 8.44
C PHE A 233 -27.46 2.67 9.77
N VAL A 234 -27.07 2.01 10.87
CA VAL A 234 -27.63 2.30 12.20
C VAL A 234 -27.28 3.72 12.66
N LEU A 235 -26.08 4.19 12.36
CA LEU A 235 -25.57 5.48 12.85
C LEU A 235 -25.83 6.66 11.89
N ALA A 236 -26.01 6.40 10.60
CA ALA A 236 -26.16 7.41 9.55
C ALA A 236 -27.10 6.90 8.45
N TRP A 237 -28.37 6.66 8.80
CA TRP A 237 -29.35 5.99 7.92
C TRP A 237 -29.51 6.65 6.55
N ASN A 238 -29.83 7.95 6.53
CA ASN A 238 -30.10 8.69 5.28
C ASN A 238 -28.86 8.80 4.40
N ASP A 239 -27.71 9.14 4.99
CA ASP A 239 -26.43 9.23 4.26
C ASP A 239 -25.97 7.86 3.76
N SER A 240 -26.27 6.76 4.47
CA SER A 240 -25.97 5.40 4.00
C SER A 240 -26.80 5.03 2.80
N TRP A 241 -28.09 5.36 2.78
CA TRP A 241 -28.93 5.12 1.61
C TRP A 241 -28.39 5.89 0.40
N GLU A 242 -28.19 7.20 0.55
CA GLU A 242 -27.63 8.08 -0.48
C GLU A 242 -26.25 7.61 -0.98
N TYR A 243 -25.40 7.13 -0.07
CA TYR A 243 -24.07 6.66 -0.43
C TYR A 243 -24.13 5.42 -1.33
N TRP A 244 -24.83 4.38 -0.86
CA TRP A 244 -24.83 3.07 -1.50
C TRP A 244 -25.72 2.99 -2.74
N THR A 245 -26.77 3.81 -2.86
CA THR A 245 -27.67 3.78 -4.03
C THR A 245 -27.28 4.78 -5.12
N HIS A 246 -26.61 5.88 -4.77
CA HIS A 246 -26.36 6.97 -5.71
C HIS A 246 -24.88 7.36 -5.75
N THR A 247 -24.32 7.74 -4.61
CA THR A 247 -23.00 8.38 -4.52
C THR A 247 -21.85 7.52 -5.02
N VAL A 248 -21.86 6.22 -4.69
CA VAL A 248 -20.79 5.29 -5.08
C VAL A 248 -20.72 5.06 -6.60
N HIS A 249 -21.81 5.33 -7.32
CA HIS A 249 -21.92 5.16 -8.77
C HIS A 249 -21.53 6.42 -9.56
N HIS A 250 -21.52 7.60 -8.93
CA HIS A 250 -21.22 8.89 -9.54
C HIS A 250 -19.81 9.35 -9.16
N THR A 251 -18.80 8.78 -9.84
CA THR A 251 -17.39 9.09 -9.57
C THR A 251 -16.91 10.39 -10.19
N ASP A 252 -17.65 10.93 -11.16
CA ASP A 252 -17.42 12.21 -11.83
C ASP A 252 -17.43 13.41 -10.87
N ARG A 253 -18.18 13.31 -9.75
CA ARG A 253 -18.20 14.34 -8.71
C ARG A 253 -16.87 14.56 -7.99
N ILE A 254 -15.97 13.56 -8.02
CA ILE A 254 -14.74 13.55 -7.20
C ILE A 254 -13.68 14.51 -7.77
N GLY A 255 -13.75 14.80 -9.06
CA GLY A 255 -12.81 15.66 -9.78
C GLY A 255 -12.56 15.16 -11.21
N SER A 256 -11.83 15.97 -11.99
CA SER A 256 -11.55 15.60 -13.39
C SER A 256 -10.67 14.35 -13.48
N ALA A 257 -11.14 13.33 -14.20
CA ALA A 257 -10.35 12.14 -14.51
C ALA A 257 -9.07 12.46 -15.31
N SER A 258 -8.96 13.62 -15.97
CA SER A 258 -7.76 13.99 -16.73
C SER A 258 -6.60 14.48 -15.86
N LEU A 259 -6.85 14.80 -14.57
CA LEU A 259 -5.87 15.37 -13.63
C LEU A 259 -4.54 14.62 -13.71
N ASN A 260 -3.42 15.34 -13.75
CA ASN A 260 -2.10 14.72 -13.89
C ASN A 260 -1.80 13.69 -12.80
N THR A 261 -2.21 13.97 -11.56
CA THR A 261 -2.04 13.09 -10.42
C THR A 261 -2.86 11.81 -10.53
N ASP A 262 -3.90 11.75 -11.36
CA ASP A 262 -4.69 10.53 -11.54
C ASP A 262 -3.93 9.50 -12.39
N GLN A 263 -3.39 8.50 -11.71
CA GLN A 263 -2.51 7.47 -12.26
C GLN A 263 -3.26 6.13 -12.31
N ASN A 264 -4.19 6.01 -13.25
CA ASN A 264 -4.88 4.76 -13.59
C ASN A 264 -5.21 4.75 -15.10
N ILE A 265 -5.78 3.65 -15.57
CA ILE A 265 -6.16 3.48 -16.98
C ILE A 265 -7.32 4.42 -17.38
N ALA A 266 -8.28 4.69 -16.49
CA ALA A 266 -9.40 5.59 -16.79
C ALA A 266 -8.91 7.03 -17.03
N GLY A 267 -8.02 7.55 -16.18
CA GLY A 267 -7.44 8.88 -16.30
C GLY A 267 -6.49 9.00 -17.50
N ALA A 268 -5.76 7.93 -17.81
CA ALA A 268 -5.01 7.85 -19.06
C ALA A 268 -5.89 8.00 -20.30
N LEU A 269 -6.99 7.25 -20.36
CA LEU A 269 -7.94 7.32 -21.48
C LEU A 269 -8.67 8.67 -21.51
N ALA A 270 -8.89 9.30 -20.36
CA ALA A 270 -9.50 10.63 -20.27
C ALA A 270 -8.63 11.74 -20.92
N ARG A 271 -7.31 11.55 -20.99
CA ARG A 271 -6.38 12.51 -21.65
C ARG A 271 -6.34 12.38 -23.17
N LEU A 272 -6.93 11.33 -23.74
CA LEU A 272 -6.90 11.04 -25.18
C LEU A 272 -8.03 11.72 -25.99
N GLY A 273 -8.90 12.49 -25.35
CA GLY A 273 -10.00 13.20 -26.04
C GLY A 273 -11.06 12.27 -26.64
N LEU A 274 -11.15 11.03 -26.15
CA LEU A 274 -12.14 10.05 -26.61
C LEU A 274 -13.53 10.38 -26.07
N GLY A 275 -14.57 10.11 -26.87
CA GLY A 275 -15.95 10.19 -26.41
C GLY A 275 -16.23 9.24 -25.24
N GLU A 276 -17.21 9.60 -24.39
CA GLU A 276 -17.46 8.93 -23.11
C GLU A 276 -17.70 7.42 -23.23
N GLN A 277 -18.56 7.01 -24.17
CA GLN A 277 -18.88 5.60 -24.40
C GLN A 277 -17.65 4.80 -24.85
N GLY A 278 -16.86 5.34 -25.78
CA GLY A 278 -15.63 4.70 -26.26
C GLY A 278 -14.59 4.57 -25.15
N ARG A 279 -14.42 5.61 -24.33
CA ARG A 279 -13.54 5.61 -23.16
C ARG A 279 -13.95 4.55 -22.13
N SER A 280 -15.25 4.45 -21.81
CA SER A 280 -15.77 3.48 -20.85
C SER A 280 -15.55 2.04 -21.34
N LEU A 281 -15.85 1.74 -22.61
CA LEU A 281 -15.63 0.41 -23.19
C LEU A 281 -14.15 0.01 -23.18
N LEU A 282 -13.25 0.94 -23.55
CA LEU A 282 -11.81 0.69 -23.50
C LEU A 282 -11.30 0.48 -22.08
N TRP A 283 -11.80 1.26 -21.11
CA TRP A 283 -11.44 1.09 -19.71
C TRP A 283 -11.87 -0.27 -19.17
N VAL A 284 -13.09 -0.71 -19.46
CA VAL A 284 -13.59 -2.05 -19.06
C VAL A 284 -12.75 -3.15 -19.72
N ALA A 285 -12.50 -3.06 -21.02
CA ALA A 285 -11.70 -4.05 -21.75
C ALA A 285 -10.26 -4.14 -21.21
N ALA A 286 -9.63 -2.99 -20.97
CA ALA A 286 -8.29 -2.92 -20.38
C ALA A 286 -8.29 -3.47 -18.94
N SER A 287 -9.29 -3.13 -18.13
CA SER A 287 -9.44 -3.64 -16.76
C SER A 287 -9.55 -5.17 -16.72
N LEU A 288 -10.32 -5.77 -17.63
CA LEU A 288 -10.43 -7.22 -17.77
C LEU A 288 -9.10 -7.85 -18.22
N LEU A 289 -8.36 -7.21 -19.11
CA LEU A 289 -7.04 -7.68 -19.54
C LEU A 289 -6.02 -7.66 -18.38
N VAL A 290 -5.97 -6.56 -17.62
CA VAL A 290 -5.09 -6.45 -16.45
C VAL A 290 -5.52 -7.42 -15.35
N LEU A 291 -6.83 -7.65 -15.16
CA LEU A 291 -7.32 -8.70 -14.27
C LEU A 291 -6.81 -10.08 -14.69
N ALA A 292 -6.95 -10.45 -15.97
CA ALA A 292 -6.47 -11.73 -16.48
C ALA A 292 -4.96 -11.91 -16.26
N LEU A 293 -4.19 -10.85 -16.56
CA LEU A 293 -2.74 -10.80 -16.36
C LEU A 293 -2.38 -10.94 -14.87
N THR A 294 -3.10 -10.25 -14.00
CA THR A 294 -2.91 -10.28 -12.54
C THR A 294 -3.23 -11.66 -11.98
N VAL A 295 -4.35 -12.26 -12.37
CA VAL A 295 -4.73 -13.62 -11.98
C VAL A 295 -3.67 -14.62 -12.44
N TRP A 296 -3.16 -14.49 -13.67
CA TRP A 296 -2.07 -15.33 -14.17
C TRP A 296 -0.80 -15.20 -13.32
N ALA A 297 -0.33 -13.98 -13.05
CA ALA A 297 0.86 -13.71 -12.25
C ALA A 297 0.70 -14.19 -10.81
N MET A 298 -0.43 -13.89 -10.16
CA MET A 298 -0.76 -14.34 -8.80
C MET A 298 -0.80 -15.86 -8.70
N ARG A 299 -1.45 -16.56 -9.65
CA ARG A 299 -1.48 -18.03 -9.65
C ARG A 299 -0.08 -18.63 -9.74
N ARG A 300 0.85 -17.99 -10.45
CA ARG A 300 2.25 -18.45 -10.54
C ARG A 300 3.01 -18.15 -9.25
N ALA A 301 2.88 -16.93 -8.72
CA ALA A 301 3.45 -16.52 -7.44
C ALA A 301 3.02 -17.45 -6.28
N LEU A 302 1.71 -17.71 -6.15
CA LEU A 302 1.15 -18.58 -5.12
C LEU A 302 1.62 -20.04 -5.27
N ARG A 303 1.72 -20.56 -6.50
CA ARG A 303 2.26 -21.90 -6.76
C ARG A 303 3.73 -22.05 -6.37
N ALA A 304 4.49 -20.96 -6.35
CA ALA A 304 5.90 -20.96 -5.91
C ALA A 304 6.08 -20.52 -4.44
N ASP A 305 4.99 -20.55 -3.65
CA ASP A 305 4.97 -20.11 -2.24
C ASP A 305 5.46 -18.66 -2.03
N GLU A 306 5.14 -17.77 -2.97
CA GLU A 306 5.45 -16.34 -2.90
C GLU A 306 4.18 -15.47 -2.75
N PRO A 307 3.48 -15.55 -1.61
CA PRO A 307 2.23 -14.80 -1.43
C PRO A 307 2.44 -13.29 -1.36
N MET A 308 3.63 -12.80 -0.98
CA MET A 308 3.89 -11.36 -1.00
C MET A 308 3.96 -10.80 -2.42
N LEU A 309 4.49 -11.56 -3.40
CA LEU A 309 4.44 -11.18 -4.81
C LEU A 309 2.99 -11.15 -5.32
N ALA A 310 2.16 -12.13 -4.92
CA ALA A 310 0.74 -12.13 -5.25
C ALA A 310 0.00 -10.94 -4.62
N LEU A 311 0.33 -10.58 -3.38
CA LEU A 311 -0.27 -9.45 -2.65
C LEU A 311 0.02 -8.11 -3.34
N VAL A 312 1.27 -7.87 -3.74
CA VAL A 312 1.61 -6.62 -4.43
C VAL A 312 1.02 -6.57 -5.84
N CYS A 313 0.87 -7.72 -6.53
CA CYS A 313 0.20 -7.75 -7.84
C CYS A 313 -1.28 -7.32 -7.75
N VAL A 314 -2.03 -7.81 -6.76
CA VAL A 314 -3.44 -7.41 -6.60
C VAL A 314 -3.57 -5.94 -6.16
N ALA A 315 -2.61 -5.43 -5.38
CA ALA A 315 -2.57 -4.03 -5.01
C ALA A 315 -2.38 -3.11 -6.22
N LEU A 316 -1.40 -3.44 -7.08
CA LEU A 316 -1.12 -2.71 -8.31
C LEU A 316 -2.28 -2.82 -9.32
N PHE A 317 -2.88 -4.00 -9.45
CA PHE A 317 -4.11 -4.18 -10.22
C PHE A 317 -5.21 -3.21 -9.77
N GLY A 318 -5.48 -3.14 -8.47
CA GLY A 318 -6.49 -2.23 -7.92
C GLY A 318 -6.21 -0.77 -8.25
N LEU A 319 -4.94 -0.35 -8.22
CA LEU A 319 -4.52 1.01 -8.58
C LEU A 319 -4.70 1.29 -10.08
N ASP A 320 -4.35 0.34 -10.94
CA ASP A 320 -4.46 0.49 -12.40
C ASP A 320 -5.91 0.58 -12.89
N VAL A 321 -6.82 -0.19 -12.30
CA VAL A 321 -8.20 -0.34 -12.80
C VAL A 321 -9.22 0.52 -12.07
N SER A 322 -8.89 1.05 -10.89
CA SER A 322 -9.77 1.97 -10.17
C SER A 322 -10.10 3.18 -11.07
N PRO A 323 -11.36 3.67 -11.05
CA PRO A 323 -11.73 4.87 -11.80
C PRO A 323 -11.00 6.12 -11.32
N VAL A 324 -10.50 6.11 -10.08
CA VAL A 324 -9.69 7.18 -9.48
C VAL A 324 -8.54 6.59 -8.66
N SER A 325 -7.30 6.95 -9.02
CA SER A 325 -6.05 6.55 -8.37
C SER A 325 -5.06 7.70 -8.42
N TRP A 326 -5.28 8.72 -7.61
CA TRP A 326 -4.32 9.81 -7.47
C TRP A 326 -2.95 9.32 -7.02
N SER A 327 -1.90 10.10 -7.25
CA SER A 327 -0.51 9.72 -6.97
C SER A 327 -0.32 9.23 -5.53
N HIS A 328 -0.96 9.87 -4.55
CA HIS A 328 -0.94 9.45 -3.15
C HIS A 328 -1.73 8.15 -2.85
N HIS A 329 -2.55 7.61 -3.76
CA HIS A 329 -3.10 6.25 -3.59
C HIS A 329 -2.03 5.17 -3.77
N TRP A 330 -0.91 5.48 -4.44
CA TRP A 330 0.18 4.55 -4.76
C TRP A 330 1.13 4.25 -3.58
N VAL A 331 0.64 4.31 -2.33
CA VAL A 331 1.41 3.96 -1.12
C VAL A 331 2.00 2.54 -1.16
N TRP A 332 1.39 1.66 -1.97
CA TRP A 332 1.87 0.31 -2.23
C TRP A 332 3.21 0.24 -2.96
N VAL A 333 3.77 1.37 -3.41
CA VAL A 333 5.15 1.43 -3.94
C VAL A 333 6.15 0.84 -2.96
N LEU A 334 6.10 1.24 -1.68
CA LEU A 334 7.08 0.80 -0.68
C LEU A 334 7.08 -0.73 -0.48
N PRO A 335 5.95 -1.38 -0.17
CA PRO A 335 5.92 -2.83 -0.07
C PRO A 335 6.29 -3.50 -1.39
N THR A 336 5.90 -2.93 -2.54
CA THR A 336 6.26 -3.49 -3.86
C THR A 336 7.76 -3.50 -4.08
N VAL A 337 8.45 -2.36 -3.96
CA VAL A 337 9.90 -2.27 -4.17
C VAL A 337 10.68 -3.11 -3.17
N LEU A 338 10.22 -3.18 -1.90
CA LEU A 338 10.84 -4.07 -0.91
C LEU A 338 10.69 -5.54 -1.32
N VAL A 339 9.48 -5.99 -1.66
CA VAL A 339 9.21 -7.37 -2.05
C VAL A 339 10.00 -7.75 -3.31
N THR A 340 9.91 -6.95 -4.37
CA THR A 340 10.61 -7.23 -5.64
C THR A 340 12.13 -7.12 -5.50
N GLY A 341 12.63 -6.11 -4.78
CA GLY A 341 14.06 -5.92 -4.57
C GLY A 341 14.69 -7.03 -3.72
N ILE A 342 14.06 -7.40 -2.60
CA ILE A 342 14.55 -8.45 -1.70
C ILE A 342 14.53 -9.81 -2.40
N LEU A 343 13.41 -10.17 -3.05
CA LEU A 343 13.30 -11.45 -3.74
C LEU A 343 14.15 -11.50 -5.01
N GLY A 344 14.26 -10.38 -5.73
CA GLY A 344 15.16 -10.21 -6.86
C GLY A 344 16.61 -10.46 -6.47
N TRP A 345 17.08 -9.85 -5.38
CA TRP A 345 18.42 -10.07 -4.86
C TRP A 345 18.66 -11.53 -4.43
N ARG A 346 17.78 -12.08 -3.58
CA ARG A 346 17.91 -13.44 -3.05
C ARG A 346 17.89 -14.52 -4.13
N ARG A 347 17.09 -14.31 -5.18
CA ARG A 347 16.94 -15.25 -6.29
C ARG A 347 17.84 -14.92 -7.47
N ARG A 348 18.69 -13.88 -7.38
CA ARG A 348 19.49 -13.35 -8.49
C ARG A 348 18.65 -13.09 -9.75
N ASN A 349 17.42 -12.63 -9.57
CA ASN A 349 16.49 -12.36 -10.65
C ASN A 349 16.61 -10.89 -11.08
N ALA A 350 17.24 -10.67 -12.24
CA ALA A 350 17.47 -9.34 -12.78
C ALA A 350 16.16 -8.57 -13.06
N GLY A 351 15.12 -9.25 -13.57
CA GLY A 351 13.83 -8.61 -13.84
C GLY A 351 13.21 -7.97 -12.60
N LEU A 352 13.14 -8.72 -11.50
CA LEU A 352 12.61 -8.21 -10.22
C LEU A 352 13.46 -7.06 -9.66
N MET A 353 14.78 -7.11 -9.81
CA MET A 353 15.67 -6.00 -9.40
C MET A 353 15.47 -4.76 -10.27
N VAL A 354 15.32 -4.93 -11.58
CA VAL A 354 15.08 -3.83 -12.53
C VAL A 354 13.75 -3.13 -12.25
N VAL A 355 12.64 -3.87 -12.13
CA VAL A 355 11.34 -3.22 -11.83
C VAL A 355 11.33 -2.55 -10.46
N SER A 356 12.10 -3.07 -9.50
CA SER A 356 12.29 -2.41 -8.20
C SER A 356 13.02 -1.08 -8.34
N ALA A 357 14.15 -1.06 -9.06
CA ALA A 357 14.96 0.15 -9.26
C ALA A 357 14.22 1.19 -10.10
N VAL A 358 13.55 0.76 -11.17
CA VAL A 358 12.71 1.63 -12.01
C VAL A 358 11.56 2.24 -11.20
N GLY A 359 10.89 1.45 -10.35
CA GLY A 359 9.84 1.97 -9.48
C GLY A 359 10.32 3.10 -8.56
N VAL A 360 11.47 2.91 -7.91
CA VAL A 360 12.10 3.96 -7.07
C VAL A 360 12.44 5.19 -7.91
N ALA A 361 13.03 5.03 -9.10
CA ALA A 361 13.41 6.14 -9.96
C ALA A 361 12.19 6.94 -10.45
N LEU A 362 11.14 6.26 -10.94
CA LEU A 362 9.92 6.88 -11.44
C LEU A 362 9.18 7.64 -10.34
N MET A 363 9.12 7.12 -9.12
CA MET A 363 8.43 7.78 -8.01
C MET A 363 9.29 8.85 -7.31
N ARG A 364 10.61 8.84 -7.54
CA ARG A 364 11.51 9.91 -7.09
C ARG A 364 11.54 11.11 -8.02
N TRP A 365 11.55 10.88 -9.33
CA TRP A 365 11.55 11.94 -10.33
C TRP A 365 10.15 12.41 -10.72
N SER A 366 9.13 11.57 -10.49
CA SER A 366 7.72 11.83 -10.77
C SER A 366 7.45 12.42 -12.17
N PRO A 367 7.55 11.61 -13.25
CA PRO A 367 7.20 12.04 -14.61
C PRO A 367 5.78 12.59 -14.76
N ILE A 368 4.94 12.44 -13.74
CA ILE A 368 3.61 13.05 -13.61
C ILE A 368 3.68 14.58 -13.81
N ASP A 369 4.76 15.22 -13.37
CA ASP A 369 4.95 16.68 -13.50
C ASP A 369 5.30 17.13 -14.94
N LEU A 370 5.52 16.19 -15.87
CA LEU A 370 5.65 16.52 -17.29
C LEU A 370 4.31 16.90 -17.93
N LEU A 371 3.20 16.51 -17.31
CA LEU A 371 1.87 16.92 -17.72
C LEU A 371 1.61 18.38 -17.26
N PRO A 372 1.20 19.28 -18.17
CA PRO A 372 0.83 20.63 -17.80
C PRO A 372 -0.43 20.59 -16.94
N LYS A 373 -0.32 21.07 -15.70
CA LYS A 373 -1.41 21.08 -14.73
C LYS A 373 -2.64 21.79 -15.31
N HIS A 374 -3.80 21.16 -15.18
CA HIS A 374 -5.09 21.63 -15.69
C HIS A 374 -5.23 21.69 -17.23
N HIS A 375 -4.21 21.26 -17.97
CA HIS A 375 -4.20 21.21 -19.43
C HIS A 375 -3.67 19.85 -19.91
N GLU A 376 -3.87 18.78 -19.13
CA GLU A 376 -3.22 17.49 -19.34
C GLU A 376 -3.56 16.85 -20.69
N ALA A 377 -4.79 17.05 -21.17
CA ALA A 377 -5.25 16.54 -22.45
C ALA A 377 -4.58 17.23 -23.65
N SER A 378 -4.06 18.46 -23.49
CA SER A 378 -3.33 19.16 -24.56
C SER A 378 -1.83 18.85 -24.55
N ALA A 379 -1.37 18.00 -23.63
CA ALA A 379 0.03 17.60 -23.58
C ALA A 379 0.42 16.78 -24.82
N ALA A 380 1.65 16.97 -25.31
CA ALA A 380 2.20 16.12 -26.36
C ALA A 380 2.14 14.64 -25.98
N TRP A 381 1.91 13.75 -26.95
CA TRP A 381 1.69 12.31 -26.72
C TRP A 381 2.78 11.65 -25.85
N TRP A 382 4.04 12.06 -26.00
CA TRP A 382 5.16 11.51 -25.21
C TRP A 382 5.12 11.97 -23.75
N ARG A 383 4.61 13.17 -23.46
CA ARG A 383 4.38 13.67 -22.10
C ARG A 383 3.21 12.94 -21.46
N GLN A 384 2.17 12.63 -22.22
CA GLN A 384 1.07 11.78 -21.74
C GLN A 384 1.57 10.37 -21.41
N LEU A 385 2.37 9.78 -22.31
CA LEU A 385 2.95 8.44 -22.11
C LEU A 385 3.86 8.40 -20.86
N ALA A 386 4.76 9.38 -20.71
CA ALA A 386 5.62 9.49 -19.55
C ALA A 386 4.84 9.80 -18.27
N GLY A 387 3.82 10.67 -18.37
CA GLY A 387 2.90 11.01 -17.29
C GLY A 387 1.98 9.87 -16.84
N MET A 388 2.03 8.71 -17.52
CA MET A 388 1.39 7.46 -17.10
C MET A 388 2.39 6.44 -16.53
N SER A 389 3.58 6.88 -16.16
CA SER A 389 4.68 6.01 -15.74
C SER A 389 4.32 5.02 -14.62
N TYR A 390 3.39 5.38 -13.72
CA TYR A 390 3.01 4.50 -12.61
C TYR A 390 2.20 3.30 -13.11
N VAL A 391 1.30 3.53 -14.07
CA VAL A 391 0.51 2.47 -14.73
C VAL A 391 1.44 1.51 -15.49
N TRP A 392 2.39 2.04 -16.26
CA TRP A 392 3.35 1.21 -16.98
C TRP A 392 4.23 0.39 -16.04
N TRP A 393 4.64 1.00 -14.93
CA TRP A 393 5.42 0.31 -13.92
C TRP A 393 4.63 -0.81 -13.23
N ALA A 394 3.37 -0.58 -12.87
CA ALA A 394 2.50 -1.61 -12.30
C ALA A 394 2.36 -2.82 -13.23
N LEU A 395 2.05 -2.58 -14.51
CA LEU A 395 1.97 -3.63 -15.52
C LEU A 395 3.30 -4.38 -15.65
N ALA A 396 4.43 -3.66 -15.70
CA ALA A 396 5.75 -4.26 -15.78
C ALA A 396 6.05 -5.15 -14.56
N VAL A 397 5.67 -4.73 -13.35
CA VAL A 397 5.81 -5.55 -12.13
C VAL A 397 4.96 -6.81 -12.25
N ILE A 398 3.67 -6.70 -12.60
CA ILE A 398 2.76 -7.85 -12.71
C ILE A 398 3.29 -8.87 -13.73
N VAL A 399 3.69 -8.41 -14.92
CA VAL A 399 4.31 -9.26 -15.96
C VAL A 399 5.58 -9.91 -15.42
N THR A 400 6.47 -9.12 -14.83
CA THR A 400 7.75 -9.60 -14.31
C THR A 400 7.54 -10.66 -13.24
N VAL A 401 6.59 -10.48 -12.31
CA VAL A 401 6.24 -11.50 -11.31
C VAL A 401 5.79 -12.80 -11.97
N GLY A 402 4.90 -12.71 -12.96
CA GLY A 402 4.39 -13.90 -13.64
C GLY A 402 5.49 -14.65 -14.40
N VAL A 403 6.43 -13.95 -15.06
CA VAL A 403 7.55 -14.56 -15.78
C VAL A 403 8.65 -15.06 -14.83
N ALA A 404 9.07 -14.23 -13.87
CA ALA A 404 10.19 -14.48 -12.95
C ALA A 404 9.95 -15.69 -12.04
N VAL A 405 8.69 -15.95 -11.70
CA VAL A 405 8.31 -17.08 -10.88
C VAL A 405 8.12 -18.31 -11.79
N THR A 406 9.22 -19.02 -12.05
CA THR A 406 9.16 -20.37 -12.59
C THR A 406 8.75 -21.31 -11.45
N ALA A 407 7.67 -22.06 -11.63
CA ALA A 407 7.30 -23.14 -10.72
C ALA A 407 8.43 -24.19 -10.75
N ARG A 408 9.44 -24.04 -9.89
CA ARG A 408 10.31 -25.17 -9.58
C ARG A 408 9.44 -26.14 -8.81
N GLY A 409 9.15 -27.27 -9.45
CA GLY A 409 8.50 -28.41 -8.80
C GLY A 409 9.21 -28.68 -7.48
N VAL A 410 8.42 -28.87 -6.44
CA VAL A 410 8.88 -29.23 -5.11
C VAL A 410 9.52 -30.62 -5.21
N ALA A 411 10.81 -30.67 -5.53
CA ALA A 411 11.66 -31.77 -5.08
C ALA A 411 11.94 -31.50 -3.61
N ARG A 412 10.98 -31.87 -2.76
CA ARG A 412 11.28 -32.15 -1.35
C ARG A 412 12.03 -33.48 -1.37
N ASP A 413 13.35 -33.40 -1.27
CA ASP A 413 14.16 -34.52 -0.80
C ASP A 413 13.60 -34.94 0.56
N THR A 414 12.71 -35.92 0.52
CA THR A 414 12.35 -36.73 1.68
C THR A 414 13.49 -37.72 1.80
N ALA A 415 14.60 -37.27 2.36
CA ALA A 415 15.57 -38.21 2.91
C ALA A 415 14.81 -39.00 3.99
N PRO A 416 14.68 -40.34 3.87
CA PRO A 416 14.07 -41.13 4.92
C PRO A 416 14.93 -40.95 6.17
N GLN A 417 14.32 -40.41 7.22
CA GLN A 417 14.90 -40.40 8.54
C GLN A 417 15.11 -41.86 8.94
N GLN A 418 16.35 -42.35 8.85
CA GLN A 418 16.73 -43.66 9.38
C GLN A 418 16.43 -43.63 10.88
N LEU A 419 15.31 -44.26 11.25
CA LEU A 419 15.01 -44.59 12.63
C LEU A 419 16.07 -45.61 13.07
N THR A 420 17.01 -45.18 13.89
CA THR A 420 17.89 -46.09 14.62
C THR A 420 17.04 -46.91 15.58
N PRO A 421 17.07 -48.26 15.52
CA PRO A 421 16.40 -49.08 16.51
C PRO A 421 17.13 -48.96 17.85
N VAL A 422 16.40 -48.53 18.89
CA VAL A 422 16.87 -48.62 20.27
C VAL A 422 16.86 -50.09 20.65
N THR A 423 18.04 -50.66 20.85
CA THR A 423 18.21 -51.97 21.50
C THR A 423 17.77 -51.85 22.95
N ALA A 424 16.68 -52.53 23.31
CA ALA A 424 16.32 -52.74 24.70
C ALA A 424 17.29 -53.78 25.31
N ALA A 425 18.14 -53.31 26.22
CA ALA A 425 18.88 -54.13 27.16
C ALA A 425 18.67 -53.52 28.54
N GLY A 426 18.14 -54.32 29.47
CA GLY A 426 17.84 -53.93 30.86
C GLY A 426 16.48 -54.42 31.30
#